data_AF-A0A5D3J401-F1
#
_entry.id   AF-A0A5D3J401-F1
#
_cell.length_a   1.000
_cell.length_b   1.000
_cell.length_c   1.000
_cell.angle_alpha   90.00
_cell.angle_beta   90.00
_cell.angle_gamma   90.00
#
_symmetry.space_group_name_H-M   'P 1'
#
loop_
_entity.id
_entity.type
_entity.pdbx_description
1 polymer ?
#
loop_
_entity_poly.entity_id
_entity_poly.type
_entity_poly.pdbx_seq_one_letter_code
_entity_poly.pdbx_strand_id
1 'polypeptide(L)'
;LPVSLEEEMRSSYLAYAMSVIVGRALPDVRDGLKPVHRRALYSMHELNNDWNRPYKKSARIVGDVIGKYHPHGDTAVYDTIVRMAQNFSLRYMLVDGQGNFGSVDGDNAAAMRYTEIRLSKIAHELLADLDKETVNFEPNYD
;
A
#
# COMPACT_ATOMS: atom_id res chain seq x y z
N LEU A 1 -41.20 -3.54 -6.99
CA LEU A 1 -41.28 -4.44 -8.16
C LEU A 1 -40.04 -5.34 -8.13
N PRO A 2 -40.15 -6.63 -8.43
CA PRO A 2 -38.98 -7.51 -8.52
C PRO A 2 -38.07 -7.08 -9.68
N VAL A 3 -36.76 -7.15 -9.48
CA VAL A 3 -35.73 -6.80 -10.48
C VAL A 3 -35.44 -8.03 -11.36
N SER A 4 -35.20 -7.81 -12.65
CA SER A 4 -34.80 -8.88 -13.56
C SER A 4 -33.42 -9.43 -13.19
N LEU A 5 -33.24 -10.75 -13.22
CA LEU A 5 -31.94 -11.39 -12.97
C LEU A 5 -30.87 -10.88 -13.95
N GLU A 6 -31.21 -10.73 -15.23
CA GLU A 6 -30.29 -10.24 -16.26
C GLU A 6 -29.82 -8.81 -15.97
N GLU A 7 -30.75 -7.95 -15.56
CA GLU A 7 -30.48 -6.55 -15.23
C GLU A 7 -29.60 -6.43 -13.97
N GLU A 8 -29.89 -7.23 -12.94
CA GLU A 8 -29.11 -7.29 -11.72
C GLU A 8 -27.69 -7.82 -11.98
N MET A 9 -27.56 -8.93 -12.73
CA MET A 9 -26.26 -9.50 -13.08
C MET A 9 -25.40 -8.52 -13.87
N ARG A 10 -25.98 -7.85 -14.87
CA ARG A 10 -25.26 -6.85 -15.67
C ARG A 10 -24.78 -5.68 -14.82
N SER A 11 -25.65 -5.16 -13.96
CA SER A 11 -25.36 -3.99 -13.11
C SER A 11 -24.29 -4.31 -12.08
N SER A 12 -24.46 -5.43 -11.35
CA SER A 12 -23.49 -5.90 -10.36
C SER A 12 -22.12 -6.22 -10.98
N TYR A 13 -22.10 -6.86 -12.16
CA TYR A 13 -20.85 -7.15 -12.87
C TYR A 13 -20.12 -5.87 -13.30
N LEU A 14 -20.82 -4.92 -13.92
CA LEU A 14 -20.23 -3.66 -14.37
C LEU A 14 -19.71 -2.81 -13.20
N ALA A 15 -20.48 -2.73 -12.11
CA ALA A 15 -20.07 -2.00 -10.92
C ALA A 15 -18.79 -2.59 -10.31
N TYR A 16 -18.72 -3.91 -10.16
CA TYR A 16 -17.52 -4.58 -9.66
C TYR A 16 -16.33 -4.41 -10.61
N ALA A 17 -16.51 -4.65 -11.91
CA ALA A 17 -15.44 -4.53 -12.90
C ALA A 17 -14.83 -3.12 -12.91
N MET A 18 -15.67 -2.09 -12.91
CA MET A 18 -15.22 -0.70 -12.87
C MET A 18 -14.46 -0.39 -11.58
N SER A 19 -14.97 -0.84 -10.42
CA SER A 19 -14.29 -0.66 -9.13
C SER A 19 -12.92 -1.31 -9.09
N VAL A 20 -12.75 -2.48 -9.73
CA VAL A 20 -11.47 -3.19 -9.78
C VAL A 20 -10.48 -2.49 -10.70
N ILE A 21 -10.92 -2.07 -11.87
CA ILE A 21 -10.05 -1.42 -12.86
C ILE A 21 -9.50 -0.10 -12.30
N VAL A 22 -10.38 0.74 -11.78
CA VAL A 22 -10.04 2.10 -11.32
C VAL A 22 -9.43 2.08 -9.92
N GLY A 23 -10.02 1.32 -8.99
CA GLY A 23 -9.68 1.39 -7.57
C GLY A 23 -8.62 0.39 -7.10
N ARG A 24 -8.13 -0.51 -7.97
CA ARG A 24 -7.25 -1.61 -7.53
C ARG A 24 -6.15 -1.98 -8.51
N ALA A 25 -6.51 -2.29 -9.77
CA ALA A 25 -5.62 -3.00 -10.67
C ALA A 25 -4.56 -2.11 -11.31
N LEU A 26 -4.97 -0.96 -11.85
CA LEU A 26 -4.11 -0.06 -12.63
C LEU A 26 -3.51 1.04 -11.74
N PRO A 27 -2.22 1.37 -11.91
CA PRO A 27 -1.63 2.53 -11.27
C PRO A 27 -2.08 3.83 -11.95
N ASP A 28 -1.97 4.95 -11.22
CA ASP A 28 -2.14 6.28 -11.81
C ASP A 28 -0.89 6.67 -12.61
N VAL A 29 -1.06 7.34 -13.75
CA VAL A 29 0.05 7.73 -14.64
C VAL A 29 0.94 8.81 -14.04
N ARG A 30 0.43 9.59 -13.07
CA ARG A 30 1.14 10.72 -12.48
C ARG A 30 2.23 10.30 -11.50
N ASP A 31 1.99 9.22 -10.76
CA ASP A 31 2.90 8.71 -9.74
C ASP A 31 3.36 7.26 -9.98
N GLY A 32 2.69 6.51 -10.87
CA GLY A 32 2.97 5.10 -11.12
C GLY A 32 2.60 4.19 -9.94
N LEU A 33 1.84 4.67 -8.96
CA LEU A 33 1.51 3.94 -7.74
C LEU A 33 0.07 3.40 -7.78
N LYS A 34 -0.09 2.17 -7.31
CA LYS A 34 -1.40 1.60 -7.00
C LYS A 34 -1.92 2.19 -5.68
N PRO A 35 -3.24 2.20 -5.44
CA PRO A 35 -3.81 2.74 -4.21
C PRO A 35 -3.21 2.14 -2.92
N VAL A 36 -2.91 0.84 -2.90
CA VAL A 36 -2.28 0.19 -1.74
C VAL A 36 -0.85 0.70 -1.47
N HIS A 37 -0.05 0.98 -2.52
CA HIS A 37 1.29 1.57 -2.35
C HIS A 37 1.18 2.96 -1.74
N ARG A 38 0.29 3.81 -2.30
CA ARG A 38 0.08 5.19 -1.85
C ARG A 38 -0.35 5.25 -0.39
N ARG A 39 -1.31 4.42 0.01
CA ARG A 39 -1.80 4.33 1.39
C ARG A 39 -0.73 3.84 2.36
N ALA A 40 0.08 2.85 1.96
CA ALA A 40 1.19 2.37 2.79
C ALA A 40 2.27 3.44 3.01
N LEU A 41 2.70 4.10 1.93
CA LEU A 41 3.71 5.17 2.00
C LEU A 41 3.19 6.38 2.80
N TYR A 42 1.94 6.78 2.59
CA TYR A 42 1.29 7.85 3.34
C TYR A 42 1.19 7.53 4.84
N SER A 43 0.71 6.33 5.21
CA SER A 43 0.67 5.91 6.62
C SER A 43 2.06 5.87 7.27
N MET A 44 3.09 5.41 6.55
CA MET A 44 4.48 5.46 7.05
C MET A 44 4.97 6.89 7.28
N HIS A 45 4.60 7.83 6.41
CA HIS A 45 4.92 9.25 6.55
C HIS A 45 4.22 9.88 7.76
N GLU A 46 2.91 9.67 7.90
CA GLU A 46 2.12 10.16 9.05
C GLU A 46 2.64 9.64 10.39
N LEU A 47 3.17 8.40 10.40
CA LEU A 47 3.78 7.79 11.58
C LEU A 47 5.22 8.24 11.85
N ASN A 48 5.72 9.23 11.10
CA ASN A 48 7.09 9.74 11.16
C ASN A 48 8.11 8.59 11.08
N ASN A 49 7.89 7.65 10.16
CA ASN A 49 8.75 6.49 9.94
C ASN A 49 9.81 6.76 8.87
N ASP A 50 10.50 7.90 9.02
CA ASP A 50 11.48 8.41 8.07
C ASP A 50 12.77 7.57 8.01
N TRP A 51 13.54 7.73 6.94
CA TRP A 51 14.82 7.03 6.73
C TRP A 51 15.85 7.27 7.84
N ASN A 52 15.78 8.41 8.53
CA ASN A 52 16.72 8.78 9.61
C ASN A 52 16.20 8.42 11.01
N ARG A 53 15.07 7.72 11.10
CA ARG A 53 14.49 7.23 12.35
C ARG A 53 14.78 5.73 12.57
N PRO A 54 14.64 5.23 13.80
CA PRO A 54 14.69 3.80 14.06
C PRO A 54 13.58 3.06 13.30
N TYR A 55 13.83 1.81 12.94
CA TYR A 55 12.82 0.96 12.32
C TYR A 55 11.62 0.74 13.25
N LYS A 56 10.44 0.54 12.67
CA LYS A 56 9.21 0.17 13.40
C LYS A 56 8.76 -1.23 12.97
N LYS A 57 8.14 -1.98 13.88
CA LYS A 57 7.54 -3.29 13.57
C LYS A 57 6.55 -3.17 12.41
N SER A 58 6.67 -4.05 11.42
CA SER A 58 5.77 -4.06 10.25
C SER A 58 4.30 -4.19 10.64
N ALA A 59 3.99 -4.99 11.66
CA ALA A 59 2.63 -5.14 12.19
C ALA A 59 1.98 -3.81 12.61
N ARG A 60 2.76 -2.84 13.12
CA ARG A 60 2.24 -1.51 13.48
C ARG A 60 1.84 -0.71 12.25
N ILE A 61 2.66 -0.77 11.19
CA ILE A 61 2.40 -0.06 9.94
C ILE A 61 1.20 -0.68 9.21
N VAL A 62 1.17 -2.01 9.11
CA VAL A 62 0.03 -2.75 8.53
C VAL A 62 -1.27 -2.41 9.26
N GLY A 63 -1.25 -2.42 10.60
CA GLY A 63 -2.40 -2.07 11.43
C GLY A 63 -2.92 -0.65 11.21
N ASP A 64 -2.03 0.34 11.08
CA ASP A 64 -2.44 1.73 10.80
C ASP A 64 -3.03 1.89 9.40
N VAL A 65 -2.44 1.23 8.39
CA VAL A 65 -2.96 1.23 7.02
C VAL A 65 -4.37 0.66 6.95
N ILE A 66 -4.61 -0.50 7.56
CA ILE A 66 -5.95 -1.12 7.54
C ILE A 66 -6.96 -0.40 8.42
N GLY A 67 -6.50 0.24 9.49
CA GLY A 67 -7.36 0.93 10.44
C GLY A 67 -7.86 2.30 9.96
N LYS A 68 -7.15 2.93 9.01
CA LYS A 68 -7.47 4.31 8.57
C LYS A 68 -7.70 4.47 7.07
N TYR A 69 -7.03 3.69 6.22
CA TYR A 69 -6.93 4.01 4.79
C TYR A 69 -7.27 2.84 3.85
N HIS A 70 -7.13 1.58 4.29
CA HIS A 70 -7.28 0.41 3.42
C HIS A 70 -8.13 -0.69 4.09
N PRO A 71 -9.48 -0.65 3.97
CA PRO A 71 -10.39 -1.55 4.69
C PRO A 71 -10.46 -2.94 4.03
N HIS A 72 -9.30 -3.55 3.80
CA HIS A 72 -9.12 -4.86 3.21
C HIS A 72 -8.08 -5.65 4.01
N GLY A 73 -7.85 -6.91 3.63
CA GLY A 73 -7.01 -7.83 4.40
C GLY A 73 -5.58 -7.32 4.67
N ASP A 74 -5.12 -7.56 5.89
CA ASP A 74 -3.77 -7.26 6.37
C ASP A 74 -2.67 -7.91 5.51
N THR A 75 -2.94 -9.11 5.01
CA THR A 75 -2.02 -9.91 4.20
C THR A 75 -1.66 -9.20 2.90
N ALA A 76 -2.64 -8.62 2.21
CA ALA A 76 -2.39 -7.88 0.97
C ALA A 76 -1.52 -6.62 1.20
N VAL A 77 -1.73 -5.94 2.34
CA VAL A 77 -0.92 -4.79 2.74
C VAL A 77 0.51 -5.23 3.08
N TYR A 78 0.66 -6.32 3.84
CA TYR A 78 1.97 -6.83 4.24
C TYR A 78 2.78 -7.32 3.04
N ASP A 79 2.17 -8.10 2.13
CA ASP A 79 2.83 -8.59 0.92
C ASP A 79 3.28 -7.44 0.02
N THR A 80 2.47 -6.38 -0.05
CA THR A 80 2.82 -5.15 -0.76
C THR A 80 4.07 -4.50 -0.15
N ILE A 81 4.12 -4.36 1.17
CA ILE A 81 5.27 -3.80 1.89
C ILE A 81 6.52 -4.66 1.68
N VAL A 82 6.40 -5.98 1.82
CA VAL A 82 7.48 -6.93 1.59
C VAL A 82 8.05 -6.76 0.19
N ARG A 83 7.20 -6.69 -0.84
CA ARG A 83 7.63 -6.47 -2.22
C ARG A 83 8.37 -5.14 -2.40
N MET A 84 7.93 -4.08 -1.73
CA MET A 84 8.60 -2.77 -1.78
C MET A 84 9.96 -2.73 -1.06
N ALA A 85 10.25 -3.74 -0.22
CA ALA A 85 11.50 -3.93 0.51
C ALA A 85 12.45 -4.97 -0.14
N GLN A 86 12.05 -5.59 -1.26
CA GLN A 86 12.86 -6.58 -1.97
C GLN A 86 13.68 -5.93 -3.10
N ASN A 87 15.01 -5.90 -2.96
CA ASN A 87 15.93 -5.31 -3.94
C ASN A 87 15.98 -6.06 -5.28
N PHE A 88 15.61 -7.34 -5.30
CA PHE A 88 15.50 -8.15 -6.50
C PHE A 88 14.14 -7.99 -7.20
N SER A 89 13.15 -7.36 -6.55
CA SER A 89 11.81 -7.12 -7.11
C SER A 89 11.68 -5.72 -7.73
N LEU A 90 12.41 -4.74 -7.19
CA LEU A 90 12.37 -3.35 -7.63
C LEU A 90 13.76 -2.79 -7.91
N ARG A 91 13.88 -2.01 -8.99
CA ARG A 91 15.13 -1.32 -9.32
C ARG A 91 15.57 -0.33 -8.24
N TYR A 92 14.59 0.33 -7.60
CA TYR A 92 14.76 1.24 -6.47
C TYR A 92 13.70 0.92 -5.41
N MET A 93 14.14 0.49 -4.24
CA MET A 93 13.23 0.15 -3.13
C MET A 93 12.67 1.42 -2.50
N LEU A 94 11.38 1.39 -2.15
CA LEU A 94 10.72 2.50 -1.45
C LEU A 94 10.69 2.27 0.07
N VAL A 95 10.79 1.02 0.51
CA VAL A 95 10.84 0.63 1.92
C VAL A 95 12.23 0.09 2.23
N ASP A 96 12.84 0.59 3.31
CA ASP A 96 14.05 0.04 3.91
C ASP A 96 13.63 -0.89 5.07
N GLY A 97 14.08 -2.14 5.04
CA GLY A 97 13.63 -3.18 5.96
C GLY A 97 14.79 -3.94 6.60
N GLN A 98 14.59 -4.35 7.85
CA GLN A 98 15.44 -5.29 8.58
C GLN A 98 14.67 -6.56 8.94
N GLY A 99 15.25 -7.71 8.62
CA GLY A 99 14.67 -9.04 8.84
C GLY A 99 14.65 -9.88 7.56
N ASN A 100 13.93 -10.99 7.58
CA ASN A 100 13.78 -11.86 6.41
C ASN A 100 12.61 -11.37 5.53
N PHE A 101 12.93 -10.82 4.35
CA PHE A 101 11.97 -10.38 3.33
C PHE A 101 11.88 -11.34 2.14
N GLY A 102 12.31 -12.59 2.31
CA GLY A 102 12.34 -13.60 1.27
C GLY A 102 13.57 -13.51 0.38
N SER A 103 13.64 -14.44 -0.58
CA SER A 103 14.80 -14.64 -1.45
C SER A 103 14.37 -14.90 -2.90
N VAL A 104 15.34 -14.87 -3.82
CA VAL A 104 15.13 -15.28 -5.22
C VAL A 104 14.88 -16.78 -5.35
N ASP A 105 15.21 -17.57 -4.32
CA ASP A 105 15.02 -19.02 -4.28
C ASP A 105 13.55 -19.41 -3.97
N GLY A 106 12.69 -18.42 -3.71
CA GLY A 106 11.27 -18.61 -3.45
C GLY A 106 10.90 -18.71 -1.97
N ASP A 107 11.84 -18.41 -1.06
CA ASP A 107 11.54 -18.34 0.36
C ASP A 107 10.60 -17.17 0.65
N ASN A 108 9.53 -17.46 1.38
CA ASN A 108 8.62 -16.42 1.84
C ASN A 108 9.27 -15.53 2.91
N ALA A 109 8.82 -14.28 2.99
CA ALA A 109 9.19 -13.39 4.07
C ALA A 109 8.73 -13.94 5.43
N ALA A 110 9.45 -13.56 6.50
CA ALA A 110 9.00 -13.85 7.85
C ALA A 110 7.68 -13.12 8.15
N ALA A 111 6.94 -13.59 9.16
CA ALA A 111 5.71 -12.92 9.59
C ALA A 111 5.95 -11.47 10.05
N MET A 112 4.95 -10.59 9.87
CA MET A 112 5.01 -9.15 10.17
C MET A 112 5.37 -8.76 11.63
N ARG A 113 5.33 -9.73 12.55
CA ARG A 113 5.80 -9.55 13.94
C ARG A 113 7.33 -9.56 14.10
N TYR A 114 8.05 -10.09 13.10
CA TYR A 114 9.50 -10.23 13.11
C TYR A 114 10.21 -9.14 12.30
N THR A 115 9.60 -8.70 11.19
CA THR A 115 10.19 -7.69 10.31
C THR A 115 10.00 -6.28 10.86
N GLU A 116 10.97 -5.43 10.58
CA GLU A 116 10.95 -4.01 10.91
C GLU A 116 11.24 -3.18 9.66
N ILE A 117 10.57 -2.06 9.51
CA ILE A 117 10.61 -1.23 8.30
C ILE A 117 10.64 0.26 8.63
N ARG A 118 11.20 1.03 7.70
CA ARG A 118 11.11 2.49 7.60
C ARG A 118 11.11 2.92 6.13
N LEU A 119 10.82 4.19 5.88
CA LEU A 119 10.93 4.73 4.53
C LEU A 119 12.38 4.70 4.05
N SER A 120 12.57 4.33 2.80
CA SER A 120 13.85 4.55 2.13
C SER A 120 14.08 6.05 1.93
N LYS A 121 15.35 6.46 1.74
CA LYS A 121 15.66 7.87 1.45
C LYS A 121 14.97 8.37 0.17
N ILE A 122 14.88 7.54 -0.87
CA ILE A 122 14.24 7.92 -2.14
C ILE A 122 12.72 8.09 -2.00
N ALA A 123 12.08 7.40 -1.05
CA ALA A 123 10.64 7.56 -0.82
C ALA A 123 10.28 8.96 -0.28
N HIS A 124 11.22 9.68 0.34
CA HIS A 124 10.98 11.07 0.74
C HIS A 124 10.81 12.00 -0.47
N GLU A 125 11.49 11.72 -1.58
CA GLU A 125 11.35 12.52 -2.80
C GLU A 125 9.93 12.38 -3.41
N LEU A 126 9.28 11.22 -3.20
CA LEU A 126 7.90 10.99 -3.65
C LEU A 126 6.85 11.71 -2.79
N LEU A 127 7.19 12.02 -1.54
CA LEU A 127 6.27 12.56 -0.53
C LEU A 127 6.65 13.99 -0.11
N ALA A 128 7.61 14.60 -0.80
CA ALA A 128 8.09 15.93 -0.51
C ALA A 128 6.95 16.95 -0.67
N ASP A 129 6.94 17.96 0.21
CA ASP A 129 6.03 19.10 0.15
C ASP A 129 4.54 18.76 0.23
N LEU A 130 4.18 17.59 0.78
CA LEU A 130 2.79 17.18 0.96
C LEU A 130 2.02 18.08 1.94
N ASP A 131 2.74 18.67 2.90
CA ASP A 131 2.23 19.62 3.89
C ASP A 131 1.94 21.02 3.32
N LYS A 132 2.29 21.28 2.05
CA LYS A 132 2.13 22.58 1.38
C LYS A 132 0.93 22.65 0.46
N GLU A 133 -0.12 21.86 0.75
CA GLU A 133 -1.37 21.84 -0.03
C GLU A 133 -1.15 21.55 -1.53
N THR A 134 -0.17 20.69 -1.84
CA THR A 134 0.25 20.40 -3.23
C THR A 134 -0.66 19.39 -3.95
N VAL A 135 -1.53 18.70 -3.21
CA VAL A 135 -2.49 17.72 -3.73
C VAL A 135 -3.84 17.85 -3.02
N ASN A 136 -4.91 17.42 -3.68
CA ASN A 136 -6.23 17.32 -3.07
C ASN A 136 -6.31 16.07 -2.18
N PHE A 137 -6.87 16.23 -0.97
CA PHE A 137 -7.21 15.13 -0.09
C PHE A 137 -8.62 14.60 -0.39
N GLU A 138 -8.80 13.30 -0.22
CA GLU A 138 -10.10 12.64 -0.30
C GLU A 138 -10.46 12.06 1.08
N PRO A 139 -11.74 12.06 1.46
CA PRO A 139 -12.19 11.34 2.66
C PRO A 139 -11.81 9.86 2.59
N ASN A 140 -11.53 9.29 3.75
CA ASN A 140 -11.41 7.85 3.91
C ASN A 140 -12.81 7.19 3.96
N TYR A 141 -12.87 5.91 4.34
CA TYR A 141 -14.08 5.11 4.21
C TYR A 141 -15.04 5.22 5.41
N ASP A 142 -14.59 5.83 6.51
CA ASP A 142 -15.35 6.07 7.75
C ASP A 142 -16.03 7.45 7.79
#